data_AF-A0A9W9ZFL9-F1
#
_entry.id   AF-A0A9W9ZFL9-F1
#
_cell.length_a   1.000
_cell.length_b   1.000
_cell.length_c   1.000
_cell.angle_alpha   90.00
_cell.angle_beta   90.00
_cell.angle_gamma   90.00
#
_symmetry.space_group_name_H-M   'P 1'
#
loop_
_entity.id
_entity.type
_entity.pdbx_description
1 polymer ?
#
loop_
_entity_poly.entity_id
_entity_poly.type
_entity_poly.pdbx_seq_one_letter_code
_entity_poly.pdbx_strand_id
1 'polypeptide(L)'
;MTSDNQNKDYHWCNHNAYLDRVNPTHLPDDAPIADLQEVPNSTFLPSLADQKALLNDFTVLIGRVLVENLTAFEIFKDVVPLHIKHKYSDMLKNKTETVNLGIIFKDENLGDEMIDIIRELHQLVPMVTEADGNEVFDRVPVVGDQKTMERGVEAQFSVKNAYTKSRRLEGLFFQLADWHHENKFLSALQEWETAKQNQPVLPNDRYPCRFPGCPSSFKHDGAHRMRHELTHDPPPTIPEEPVLVNTVPDPTDQNPEPKDDVFDYHCGFMNMALLLRNFMDAIKEGDGERIVRCIKMFLLHFKQDGSGSTKYSLEALYHLFQLFALLSPREAERLIWNRAVNNKGCPGCNVAMDLALEHDNHLIKDIIRVWVQTSAKKVCAEYAGLSLS
;
A
#
# COMPACT_ATOMS: atom_id res chain seq x y z
N MET A 1 -12.56 -34.04 -2.83
CA MET A 1 -13.25 -32.86 -3.37
C MET A 1 -13.49 -33.12 -4.85
N THR A 2 -14.73 -33.36 -5.26
CA THR A 2 -15.09 -33.51 -6.68
C THR A 2 -15.25 -32.13 -7.32
N SER A 3 -15.00 -32.02 -8.62
CA SER A 3 -15.17 -30.80 -9.43
C SER A 3 -16.54 -30.13 -9.30
N ASP A 4 -17.54 -30.88 -8.85
CA ASP A 4 -18.95 -30.48 -8.87
C ASP A 4 -19.40 -29.72 -7.60
N ASN A 5 -18.54 -29.63 -6.58
CA ASN A 5 -18.81 -28.92 -5.32
C ASN A 5 -17.65 -27.96 -4.98
N GLN A 6 -17.32 -27.06 -5.90
CA GLN A 6 -16.47 -25.91 -5.59
C GLN A 6 -17.31 -24.80 -4.93
N ASN A 7 -16.75 -24.14 -3.91
CA ASN A 7 -17.32 -22.90 -3.40
C ASN A 7 -17.44 -21.92 -4.56
N LYS A 8 -18.65 -21.37 -4.79
CA LYS A 8 -18.83 -20.28 -5.74
C LYS A 8 -18.12 -19.06 -5.21
N ASP A 9 -17.19 -18.53 -5.99
CA ASP A 9 -16.56 -17.25 -5.71
C ASP A 9 -17.48 -16.12 -6.21
N TYR A 10 -17.73 -15.14 -5.35
CA TYR A 10 -18.64 -14.04 -5.64
C TYR A 10 -17.88 -12.72 -5.47
N HIS A 11 -17.75 -11.97 -6.55
CA HIS A 11 -16.99 -10.71 -6.60
C HIS A 11 -17.89 -9.48 -6.44
N TRP A 12 -18.75 -9.45 -5.42
CA TRP A 12 -19.62 -8.29 -5.17
C TRP A 12 -18.83 -7.08 -4.66
N CYS A 13 -19.30 -5.87 -5.00
CA CYS A 13 -18.62 -4.62 -4.67
C CYS A 13 -19.16 -4.04 -3.35
N ASN A 14 -18.28 -3.80 -2.38
CA ASN A 14 -18.58 -3.05 -1.16
C ASN A 14 -17.92 -1.68 -1.23
N HIS A 15 -18.62 -0.66 -0.74
CA HIS A 15 -18.15 0.72 -0.84
C HIS A 15 -18.64 1.58 0.34
N ASN A 16 -17.80 2.53 0.72
CA ASN A 16 -18.05 3.48 1.79
C ASN A 16 -17.90 4.91 1.26
N ALA A 17 -18.72 5.83 1.75
CA ALA A 17 -18.50 7.25 1.63
C ALA A 17 -17.79 7.79 2.86
N TYR A 18 -16.80 8.65 2.66
CA TYR A 18 -16.05 9.32 3.72
C TYR A 18 -16.23 10.83 3.59
N LEU A 19 -16.52 11.50 4.70
CA LEU A 19 -16.52 12.97 4.71
C LEU A 19 -15.08 13.48 4.72
N ASP A 20 -14.78 14.39 3.79
CA ASP A 20 -13.51 15.12 3.77
C ASP A 20 -13.28 15.85 5.09
N ARG A 21 -12.23 15.45 5.83
CA ARG A 21 -11.81 16.17 7.03
C ARG A 21 -11.08 17.45 6.67
N VAL A 22 -10.31 17.44 5.59
CA VAL A 22 -9.69 18.63 5.01
C VAL A 22 -10.53 19.07 3.83
N ASN A 23 -11.22 20.21 3.96
CA ASN A 23 -12.13 20.71 2.94
C ASN A 23 -11.38 21.57 1.89
N PRO A 24 -11.25 21.11 0.63
CA PRO A 24 -10.50 21.83 -0.40
C PRO A 24 -11.40 22.72 -1.28
N THR A 25 -12.68 22.92 -0.95
CA THR A 25 -13.66 23.63 -1.82
C THR A 25 -13.28 25.06 -2.18
N HIS A 26 -12.42 25.70 -1.38
CA HIS A 26 -11.87 27.02 -1.66
C HIS A 26 -10.86 27.04 -2.82
N LEU A 27 -10.38 25.88 -3.27
CA LEU A 27 -9.46 25.74 -4.39
C LEU A 27 -10.19 25.61 -5.74
N PRO A 28 -9.54 26.02 -6.85
CA PRO A 28 -10.06 25.83 -8.20
C PRO A 28 -10.28 24.36 -8.55
N ASP A 29 -11.29 24.10 -9.39
CA ASP A 29 -11.72 22.75 -9.79
C ASP A 29 -12.16 22.68 -11.27
N ASP A 30 -11.71 23.66 -12.05
CA ASP A 30 -12.10 23.91 -13.43
C ASP A 30 -11.18 23.24 -14.44
N ALA A 31 -9.91 23.03 -14.09
CA ALA A 31 -8.90 22.45 -14.97
C ALA A 31 -7.85 21.63 -14.20
N PRO A 32 -7.18 20.68 -14.89
CA PRO A 32 -5.98 20.03 -14.38
C PRO A 32 -4.88 21.04 -13.98
N ILE A 33 -4.05 20.68 -13.01
CA ILE A 33 -2.94 21.50 -12.53
C ILE A 33 -1.98 21.90 -13.66
N ALA A 34 -1.68 20.96 -14.56
CA ALA A 34 -0.78 21.20 -15.69
C ALA A 34 -1.01 20.20 -16.83
N ASP A 35 -0.60 20.56 -18.04
CA ASP A 35 -0.46 19.59 -19.12
C ASP A 35 0.71 18.66 -18.80
N LEU A 36 0.45 17.34 -18.79
CA LEU A 36 1.44 16.32 -18.49
C LEU A 36 2.68 16.41 -19.40
N GLN A 37 2.52 16.83 -20.66
CA GLN A 37 3.64 16.97 -21.60
C GLN A 37 4.57 18.15 -21.26
N GLU A 38 4.08 19.14 -20.51
CA GLU A 38 4.80 20.35 -20.13
C GLU A 38 5.42 20.24 -18.72
N VAL A 39 5.05 19.23 -17.93
CA VAL A 39 5.60 19.03 -16.58
C VAL A 39 7.00 18.39 -16.66
N PRO A 40 8.05 19.01 -16.10
CA PRO A 40 9.38 18.43 -16.08
C PRO A 40 9.39 17.10 -15.32
N ASN A 41 10.07 16.08 -15.87
CA ASN A 41 10.22 14.76 -15.23
C ASN A 41 10.78 14.84 -13.81
N SER A 42 11.61 15.85 -13.52
CA SER A 42 12.16 16.10 -12.17
C SER A 42 11.09 16.38 -11.11
N THR A 43 9.88 16.79 -11.49
CA THR A 43 8.74 17.01 -10.59
C THR A 43 8.32 15.72 -9.90
N PHE A 44 8.37 14.61 -10.61
CA PHE A 44 7.96 13.28 -10.14
C PHE A 44 9.07 12.55 -9.40
N LEU A 45 10.31 13.05 -9.46
CA LEU A 45 11.46 12.46 -8.77
C LEU A 45 11.71 13.15 -7.43
N PRO A 46 12.39 12.48 -6.47
CA PRO A 46 12.83 13.12 -5.24
C PRO A 46 13.77 14.29 -5.50
N SER A 47 13.43 15.46 -4.98
CA SER A 47 14.30 16.63 -4.98
C SER A 47 15.28 16.63 -3.80
N LEU A 48 16.27 17.51 -3.81
CA LEU A 48 17.14 17.74 -2.64
C LEU A 48 16.35 18.22 -1.41
N ALA A 49 15.26 18.97 -1.64
CA ALA A 49 14.37 19.39 -0.56
C ALA A 49 13.62 18.19 0.03
N ASP A 50 13.15 17.27 -0.81
CA ASP A 50 12.51 16.02 -0.38
C ASP A 50 13.48 15.18 0.46
N GLN A 51 14.73 15.01 0.01
CA GLN A 51 15.74 14.25 0.75
C GLN A 51 16.06 14.90 2.11
N LYS A 52 16.22 16.22 2.16
CA LYS A 52 16.46 16.94 3.41
C LYS A 52 15.30 16.79 4.39
N ALA A 53 14.07 16.90 3.90
CA ALA A 53 12.88 16.73 4.72
C ALA A 53 12.75 15.28 5.24
N LEU A 54 13.04 14.28 4.39
CA LEU A 54 13.06 12.88 4.78
C LEU A 54 14.07 12.59 5.89
N LEU A 55 15.28 13.15 5.81
CA LEU A 55 16.31 12.99 6.85
C LEU A 55 15.89 13.63 8.19
N ASN A 56 15.18 14.77 8.15
CA ASN A 56 14.62 15.37 9.36
C ASN A 56 13.56 14.46 9.99
N ASP A 57 12.69 13.85 9.18
CA ASP A 57 11.70 12.90 9.67
C ASP A 57 12.39 11.69 10.32
N PHE A 58 13.40 11.12 9.66
CA PHE A 58 14.18 9.99 10.19
C PHE A 58 14.82 10.30 11.53
N THR A 59 15.33 11.52 11.71
CA THR A 59 15.94 11.96 12.97
C THR A 59 14.95 11.83 14.14
N VAL A 60 13.70 12.24 13.93
CA VAL A 60 12.64 12.10 14.95
C VAL A 60 12.31 10.63 15.18
N LEU A 61 12.16 9.84 14.12
CA LEU A 61 11.80 8.42 14.22
C LEU A 61 12.89 7.58 14.91
N ILE A 62 14.16 7.83 14.60
CA ILE A 62 15.30 7.23 15.27
C ILE A 62 15.30 7.64 16.74
N GLY A 63 15.08 8.93 17.03
CA GLY A 63 14.94 9.42 18.40
C GLY A 63 13.89 8.66 19.20
N ARG A 64 12.72 8.40 18.60
CA ARG A 64 11.65 7.60 19.24
C ARG A 64 12.11 6.18 19.55
N VAL A 65 12.73 5.50 18.57
CA VAL A 65 13.24 4.13 18.74
C VAL A 65 14.30 4.07 19.84
N LEU A 66 15.23 5.03 19.88
CA LEU A 66 16.28 5.07 20.90
C LEU A 66 15.69 5.26 22.30
N VAL A 67 14.78 6.22 22.48
CA VAL A 67 14.11 6.47 23.77
C VAL A 67 13.29 5.26 24.22
N GLU A 68 12.58 4.61 23.30
CA GLU A 68 11.70 3.47 23.59
C GLU A 68 12.48 2.20 23.97
N ASN A 69 13.61 1.95 23.31
CA ASN A 69 14.32 0.67 23.41
C ASN A 69 15.60 0.72 24.26
N LEU A 70 16.18 1.90 24.47
CA LEU A 70 17.45 2.05 25.18
C LEU A 70 17.29 2.97 26.40
N THR A 71 17.42 2.38 27.59
CA THR A 71 17.29 3.09 28.88
C THR A 71 18.21 4.31 29.01
N ALA A 72 19.41 4.26 28.41
CA ALA A 72 20.36 5.37 28.39
C ALA A 72 19.80 6.64 27.71
N PHE A 73 18.82 6.50 26.80
CA PHE A 73 18.21 7.59 26.07
C PHE A 73 16.89 8.07 26.70
N GLU A 74 16.43 7.48 27.81
CA GLU A 74 15.17 7.89 28.47
C GLU A 74 15.17 9.38 28.86
N ILE A 75 16.35 9.95 29.16
CA ILE A 75 16.53 11.37 29.45
C ILE A 75 16.02 12.30 28.34
N PHE A 76 15.86 11.80 27.11
CA PHE A 76 15.38 12.58 25.97
C PHE A 76 13.87 12.42 25.70
N LYS A 77 13.13 11.67 26.52
CA LYS A 77 11.70 11.40 26.29
C LYS A 77 10.84 12.66 26.17
N ASP A 78 11.19 13.72 26.89
CA ASP A 78 10.44 14.97 26.92
C ASP A 78 10.77 15.89 25.74
N VAL A 79 11.88 15.65 25.02
CA VAL A 79 12.32 16.46 23.88
C VAL A 79 12.07 15.79 22.53
N VAL A 80 12.00 14.45 22.48
CA VAL A 80 11.70 13.71 21.25
C VAL A 80 10.21 13.82 20.93
N PRO A 81 9.81 14.43 19.80
CA PRO A 81 8.40 14.60 19.48
C PRO A 81 7.69 13.26 19.24
N LEU A 82 6.59 13.00 19.96
CA LEU A 82 5.76 11.81 19.75
C LEU A 82 4.99 11.85 18.43
N HIS A 83 4.57 13.04 17.99
CA HIS A 83 3.85 13.27 16.73
C HIS A 83 4.61 14.27 15.86
N ILE A 84 4.80 13.96 14.58
CA ILE A 84 5.36 14.92 13.62
C ILE A 84 4.20 15.78 13.12
N LYS A 85 4.22 17.07 13.46
CA LYS A 85 3.14 18.00 13.12
C LYS A 85 3.23 18.46 11.67
N HIS A 86 2.06 18.61 11.04
CA HIS A 86 1.86 19.17 9.70
C HIS A 86 0.67 20.15 9.72
N LYS A 87 0.39 20.80 8.58
CA LYS A 87 -0.61 21.89 8.48
C LYS A 87 -2.03 21.51 8.95
N TYR A 88 -2.40 20.23 8.87
CA TYR A 88 -3.75 19.74 9.18
C TYR A 88 -3.82 18.78 10.37
N SER A 89 -2.78 18.70 11.22
CA SER A 89 -2.76 17.75 12.34
C SER A 89 -3.95 17.93 13.29
N ASP A 90 -4.43 19.16 13.47
CA ASP A 90 -5.61 19.43 14.31
C ASP A 90 -6.93 18.94 13.72
N MET A 91 -7.00 18.80 12.39
CA MET A 91 -8.18 18.27 11.70
C MET A 91 -8.10 16.74 11.61
N LEU A 92 -6.94 16.20 11.24
CA LEU A 92 -6.74 14.77 10.96
C LEU A 92 -6.55 13.90 12.23
N LYS A 93 -6.46 14.52 13.41
CA LYS A 93 -6.63 13.81 14.69
C LYS A 93 -8.09 13.46 14.99
N ASN A 94 -9.07 14.16 14.40
CA ASN A 94 -10.48 13.93 14.70
C ASN A 94 -11.01 12.69 13.99
N LYS A 95 -12.10 12.14 14.54
CA LYS A 95 -12.75 10.95 14.01
C LYS A 95 -13.30 11.22 12.61
N THR A 96 -13.09 10.30 11.69
CA THR A 96 -13.67 10.35 10.35
C THR A 96 -15.15 9.98 10.40
N GLU A 97 -15.97 10.75 9.69
CA GLU A 97 -17.36 10.39 9.43
C GLU A 97 -17.41 9.49 8.20
N THR A 98 -17.92 8.27 8.38
CA THR A 98 -18.00 7.24 7.36
C THR A 98 -19.42 6.73 7.27
N VAL A 99 -19.90 6.55 6.05
CA VAL A 99 -21.21 5.95 5.75
C VAL A 99 -20.98 4.73 4.88
N ASN A 100 -21.37 3.53 5.35
CA ASN A 100 -21.41 2.36 4.50
C ASN A 100 -22.61 2.48 3.55
N LEU A 101 -22.35 2.39 2.24
CA LEU A 101 -23.35 2.58 1.20
C LEU A 101 -24.00 1.26 0.76
N GLY A 102 -23.58 0.15 1.35
CA GLY A 102 -24.09 -1.18 1.08
C GLY A 102 -23.27 -1.95 0.05
N ILE A 103 -23.79 -3.11 -0.33
CA ILE A 103 -23.17 -4.04 -1.28
C ILE A 103 -23.91 -3.93 -2.60
N ILE A 104 -23.15 -3.71 -3.67
CA ILE A 104 -23.64 -3.82 -5.04
C ILE A 104 -23.37 -5.24 -5.50
N PHE A 105 -24.44 -5.98 -5.83
CA PHE A 105 -24.37 -7.39 -6.24
C PHE A 105 -23.95 -7.52 -7.71
N LYS A 106 -22.81 -6.92 -8.05
CA LYS A 106 -22.23 -6.82 -9.39
C LYS A 106 -20.72 -7.06 -9.30
N ASP A 107 -20.17 -7.67 -10.35
CA ASP A 107 -18.77 -8.04 -10.47
C ASP A 107 -17.98 -6.97 -11.21
N GLU A 108 -17.08 -6.29 -10.50
CA GLU A 108 -16.19 -5.29 -11.10
C GLU A 108 -15.26 -5.86 -12.19
N ASN A 109 -15.07 -7.19 -12.26
CA ASN A 109 -14.28 -7.82 -13.32
C ASN A 109 -15.03 -7.90 -14.66
N LEU A 110 -16.35 -7.70 -14.66
CA LEU A 110 -17.18 -7.72 -15.86
C LEU A 110 -17.46 -6.29 -16.32
N GLY A 111 -17.03 -5.91 -17.52
CA GLY A 111 -17.13 -4.53 -18.01
C GLY A 111 -18.55 -3.94 -17.96
N ASP A 112 -19.56 -4.71 -18.37
CA ASP A 112 -20.97 -4.28 -18.33
C ASP A 112 -21.45 -4.06 -16.89
N GLU A 113 -21.05 -4.93 -15.96
CA GLU A 113 -21.41 -4.81 -14.55
C GLU A 113 -20.64 -3.70 -13.84
N MET A 114 -19.40 -3.43 -14.25
CA MET A 114 -18.65 -2.26 -13.79
C MET A 114 -19.34 -0.95 -14.20
N ILE A 115 -19.91 -0.87 -15.41
CA ILE A 115 -20.72 0.29 -15.81
C ILE A 115 -21.94 0.44 -14.91
N ASP A 116 -22.61 -0.67 -14.55
CA ASP A 116 -23.75 -0.65 -13.63
C ASP A 116 -23.33 -0.19 -12.22
N ILE A 117 -22.20 -0.67 -11.70
CA ILE A 117 -21.62 -0.21 -10.41
C ILE A 117 -21.43 1.31 -10.45
N ILE A 118 -20.79 1.84 -11.49
CA ILE A 118 -20.53 3.28 -11.60
C ILE A 118 -21.83 4.07 -11.74
N ARG A 119 -22.85 3.53 -12.43
CA ARG A 119 -24.18 4.15 -12.50
C ARG A 119 -24.87 4.23 -11.15
N GLU A 120 -24.73 3.21 -10.31
CA GLU A 120 -25.25 3.24 -8.94
C GLU A 120 -24.54 4.30 -8.10
N LEU A 121 -23.20 4.37 -8.18
CA LEU A 121 -22.42 5.43 -7.52
C LEU A 121 -22.77 6.84 -8.05
N HIS A 122 -23.01 6.96 -9.35
CA HIS A 122 -23.33 8.24 -10.01
C HIS A 122 -24.62 8.87 -9.47
N GLN A 123 -25.58 8.06 -9.01
CA GLN A 123 -26.82 8.55 -8.38
C GLN A 123 -26.57 9.35 -7.10
N LEU A 124 -25.40 9.16 -6.47
CA LEU A 124 -24.99 9.88 -5.26
C LEU A 124 -24.24 11.18 -5.55
N VAL A 125 -23.89 11.45 -6.81
CA VAL A 125 -23.13 12.64 -7.20
C VAL A 125 -24.03 13.87 -7.15
N PRO A 126 -23.69 14.90 -6.36
CA PRO A 126 -24.44 16.15 -6.35
C PRO A 126 -24.49 16.78 -7.76
N MET A 127 -25.68 17.23 -8.16
CA MET A 127 -25.91 17.86 -9.46
C MET A 127 -26.70 19.16 -9.27
N VAL A 128 -26.26 20.20 -9.98
CA VAL A 128 -26.97 21.46 -10.11
C VAL A 128 -27.36 21.64 -11.58
N THR A 129 -28.62 21.98 -11.83
CA THR A 129 -29.06 22.40 -13.17
C THR A 129 -28.94 23.92 -13.25
N GLU A 130 -28.13 24.39 -14.18
CA GLU A 130 -27.97 25.81 -14.46
C GLU A 130 -29.22 26.39 -15.15
N ALA A 131 -29.33 27.72 -15.18
CA ALA A 131 -30.50 28.41 -15.73
C ALA A 131 -30.76 28.16 -17.23
N ASP A 132 -29.73 27.73 -17.96
CA ASP A 132 -29.78 27.34 -19.38
C ASP A 132 -30.18 25.86 -19.59
N GLY A 133 -30.42 25.11 -18.51
CA GLY A 133 -30.74 23.69 -18.53
C GLY A 133 -29.52 22.76 -18.58
N ASN A 134 -28.30 23.30 -18.48
CA ASN A 134 -27.07 22.53 -18.44
C ASN A 134 -26.91 21.83 -17.08
N GLU A 135 -26.68 20.50 -17.10
CA GLU A 135 -26.36 19.73 -15.89
C GLU A 135 -24.89 19.97 -15.51
N VAL A 136 -24.63 20.34 -14.26
CA VAL A 136 -23.27 20.44 -13.72
C VAL A 136 -23.17 19.50 -12.52
N PHE A 137 -22.33 18.48 -12.65
CA PHE A 137 -22.04 17.53 -11.60
C PHE A 137 -20.85 18.01 -10.78
N ASP A 138 -20.93 17.83 -9.46
CA ASP A 138 -19.76 17.98 -8.60
C ASP A 138 -18.74 16.88 -8.90
N ARG A 139 -17.46 17.15 -8.63
CA ARG A 139 -16.36 16.22 -8.90
C ARG A 139 -16.07 15.36 -7.67
N VAL A 140 -16.49 14.10 -7.73
CA VAL A 140 -16.42 13.14 -6.62
C VAL A 140 -15.45 12.00 -6.98
N PRO A 141 -14.40 11.77 -6.17
CA PRO A 141 -13.47 10.67 -6.41
C PRO A 141 -14.05 9.33 -6.01
N VAL A 142 -13.75 8.30 -6.81
CA VAL A 142 -13.88 6.90 -6.46
C VAL A 142 -12.48 6.34 -6.26
N VAL A 143 -12.17 5.92 -5.04
CA VAL A 143 -10.85 5.41 -4.66
C VAL A 143 -10.88 3.88 -4.68
N GLY A 144 -9.91 3.26 -5.34
CA GLY A 144 -9.80 1.80 -5.40
C GLY A 144 -8.37 1.37 -5.70
N ASP A 145 -8.14 0.06 -5.73
CA ASP A 145 -6.86 -0.50 -6.17
C ASP A 145 -6.63 -0.22 -7.68
N GLN A 146 -5.44 -0.56 -8.19
CA GLN A 146 -5.12 -0.31 -9.60
C GLN A 146 -6.13 -0.95 -10.55
N LYS A 147 -6.61 -2.17 -10.26
CA LYS A 147 -7.52 -2.89 -11.16
C LYS A 147 -8.89 -2.26 -11.17
N THR A 148 -9.44 -1.91 -10.01
CA THR A 148 -10.72 -1.21 -9.91
C THR A 148 -10.64 0.14 -10.63
N MET A 149 -9.53 0.88 -10.45
CA MET A 149 -9.30 2.16 -11.13
C MET A 149 -9.24 2.01 -12.66
N GLU A 150 -8.45 1.07 -13.19
CA GLU A 150 -8.32 0.83 -14.63
C GLU A 150 -9.68 0.48 -15.26
N ARG A 151 -10.43 -0.42 -14.64
CA ARG A 151 -11.75 -0.84 -15.11
C ARG A 151 -12.78 0.28 -14.99
N GLY A 152 -12.68 1.10 -13.94
CA GLY A 152 -13.52 2.28 -13.76
C GLY A 152 -13.34 3.30 -14.88
N VAL A 153 -12.09 3.59 -15.22
CA VAL A 153 -11.73 4.48 -16.33
C VAL A 153 -12.20 3.90 -17.67
N GLU A 154 -12.01 2.59 -17.91
CA GLU A 154 -12.47 1.92 -19.13
C GLU A 154 -14.00 1.93 -19.26
N ALA A 155 -14.72 1.71 -18.17
CA ALA A 155 -16.17 1.78 -18.12
C ALA A 155 -16.69 3.20 -18.43
N GLN A 156 -16.10 4.25 -17.88
CA GLN A 156 -16.41 5.64 -18.24
C GLN A 156 -16.10 5.94 -19.71
N PHE A 157 -14.96 5.44 -20.22
CA PHE A 157 -14.58 5.62 -21.62
C PHE A 157 -15.60 4.98 -22.57
N SER A 158 -16.13 3.81 -22.20
CA SER A 158 -17.14 3.08 -22.97
C SER A 158 -18.45 3.83 -23.14
N VAL A 159 -18.80 4.71 -22.20
CA VAL A 159 -20.02 5.54 -22.24
C VAL A 159 -19.79 7.00 -22.64
N LYS A 160 -18.54 7.37 -22.98
CA LYS A 160 -18.12 8.76 -23.25
C LYS A 160 -18.86 9.43 -24.42
N ASN A 161 -19.41 8.65 -25.36
CA ASN A 161 -20.15 9.17 -26.51
C ASN A 161 -21.66 9.32 -26.25
N ALA A 162 -22.14 9.12 -25.02
CA ALA A 162 -23.56 9.28 -24.70
C ALA A 162 -24.02 10.75 -24.81
N TYR A 163 -25.32 10.93 -25.12
CA TYR A 163 -25.91 12.23 -25.40
C TYR A 163 -26.00 13.18 -24.19
N THR A 164 -26.16 12.64 -22.98
CA THR A 164 -26.29 13.45 -21.75
C THR A 164 -25.09 13.26 -20.83
N LYS A 165 -24.75 14.29 -20.05
CA LYS A 165 -23.64 14.25 -19.08
C LYS A 165 -23.82 13.15 -18.04
N SER A 166 -25.05 12.98 -17.54
CA SER A 166 -25.40 11.85 -16.66
C SER A 166 -25.10 10.48 -17.29
N ARG A 167 -25.47 10.26 -18.57
CA ARG A 167 -25.19 8.97 -19.24
C ARG A 167 -23.72 8.76 -19.57
N ARG A 168 -22.94 9.84 -19.66
CA ARG A 168 -21.47 9.80 -19.77
C ARG A 168 -20.79 9.57 -18.41
N LEU A 169 -21.55 9.49 -17.32
CA LEU A 169 -21.05 9.32 -15.95
C LEU A 169 -20.07 10.45 -15.55
N GLU A 170 -20.35 11.67 -16.02
CA GLU A 170 -19.59 12.86 -15.64
C GLU A 170 -19.78 13.19 -14.15
N GLY A 171 -18.74 13.73 -13.52
CA GLY A 171 -18.72 14.03 -12.08
C GLY A 171 -18.01 12.97 -11.24
N LEU A 172 -17.92 11.72 -11.71
CA LEU A 172 -17.04 10.73 -11.09
C LEU A 172 -15.65 10.72 -11.75
N PHE A 173 -14.63 10.47 -10.95
CA PHE A 173 -13.28 10.21 -11.43
C PHE A 173 -12.56 9.23 -10.50
N PHE A 174 -11.59 8.48 -11.02
CA PHE A 174 -10.95 7.40 -10.28
C PHE A 174 -9.58 7.79 -9.74
N GLN A 175 -9.30 7.40 -8.50
CA GLN A 175 -8.05 7.64 -7.81
C GLN A 175 -7.47 6.34 -7.28
N LEU A 176 -6.14 6.25 -7.29
CA LEU A 176 -5.43 5.11 -6.74
C LEU A 176 -5.43 5.17 -5.20
N ALA A 177 -5.83 4.07 -4.57
CA ALA A 177 -5.70 3.87 -3.13
C ALA A 177 -4.25 3.80 -2.65
N ASP A 178 -4.03 4.03 -1.36
CA ASP A 178 -2.71 3.85 -0.73
C ASP A 178 -2.27 2.39 -0.71
N TRP A 179 -0.96 2.15 -0.80
CA TRP A 179 -0.39 0.81 -0.73
C TRP A 179 -0.48 0.20 0.68
N HIS A 180 -1.21 -0.90 0.83
CA HIS A 180 -1.19 -1.75 2.04
C HIS A 180 -0.38 -3.02 1.81
N HIS A 181 0.91 -2.85 1.55
CA HIS A 181 1.86 -3.96 1.49
C HIS A 181 2.84 -3.96 2.66
N GLU A 182 2.30 -3.78 3.87
CA GLU A 182 2.93 -4.23 5.11
C GLU A 182 3.44 -5.68 4.95
N ASN A 183 2.67 -6.50 4.21
CA ASN A 183 2.92 -7.91 4.00
C ASN A 183 4.11 -8.25 3.11
N LYS A 184 4.49 -7.47 2.08
CA LYS A 184 5.57 -7.91 1.16
C LYS A 184 6.97 -7.69 1.71
N PHE A 185 7.20 -6.59 2.43
CA PHE A 185 8.52 -6.33 3.02
C PHE A 185 8.74 -7.19 4.28
N LEU A 186 7.72 -7.28 5.14
CA LEU A 186 7.78 -8.18 6.29
C LEU A 186 7.79 -9.65 5.86
N SER A 187 7.08 -10.05 4.80
CA SER A 187 7.21 -11.42 4.26
C SER A 187 8.61 -11.67 3.73
N ALA A 188 9.25 -10.73 3.04
CA ALA A 188 10.63 -10.90 2.59
C ALA A 188 11.61 -11.07 3.77
N LEU A 189 11.43 -10.30 4.85
CA LEU A 189 12.19 -10.44 6.10
C LEU A 189 11.93 -11.79 6.79
N GLN A 190 10.66 -12.20 6.86
CA GLN A 190 10.24 -13.42 7.52
C GLN A 190 10.59 -14.66 6.70
N GLU A 191 10.54 -14.59 5.37
CA GLU A 191 11.06 -15.59 4.43
C GLU A 191 12.58 -15.71 4.57
N TRP A 192 13.30 -14.60 4.74
CA TRP A 192 14.73 -14.62 5.02
C TRP A 192 15.04 -15.24 6.39
N GLU A 193 14.33 -14.85 7.45
CA GLU A 193 14.47 -15.44 8.79
C GLU A 193 14.12 -16.93 8.79
N THR A 194 13.07 -17.32 8.06
CA THR A 194 12.64 -18.71 7.90
C THR A 194 13.65 -19.51 7.07
N ALA A 195 14.24 -18.93 6.01
CA ALA A 195 15.32 -19.54 5.24
C ALA A 195 16.60 -19.73 6.09
N LYS A 196 16.87 -18.79 7.00
CA LYS A 196 17.99 -18.87 7.96
C LYS A 196 17.73 -19.91 9.06
N GLN A 197 16.48 -20.04 9.53
CA GLN A 197 16.07 -21.01 10.56
C GLN A 197 15.91 -22.44 10.01
N ASN A 198 15.55 -22.62 8.74
CA ASN A 198 15.38 -23.94 8.11
C ASN A 198 16.69 -24.58 7.60
N GLN A 199 17.85 -24.05 7.97
CA GLN A 199 19.09 -24.79 7.75
C GLN A 199 19.08 -26.10 8.56
N PRO A 200 19.48 -27.24 7.98
CA PRO A 200 19.49 -28.50 8.70
C PRO A 200 20.53 -28.41 9.83
N VAL A 201 20.07 -28.29 11.07
CA VAL A 201 20.90 -28.37 12.28
C VAL A 201 20.71 -29.77 12.87
N LEU A 202 21.82 -30.44 13.19
CA LEU A 202 21.78 -31.73 13.86
C LEU A 202 21.21 -31.58 15.29
N PRO A 203 20.68 -32.65 15.92
CA PRO A 203 20.12 -32.60 17.29
C PRO A 203 21.08 -32.11 18.40
N ASN A 204 22.36 -31.92 18.08
CA ASN A 204 23.41 -31.43 18.97
C ASN A 204 23.79 -29.97 18.69
N ASP A 205 22.91 -29.19 18.05
CA ASP A 205 23.12 -27.79 17.67
C ASP A 205 24.38 -27.56 16.80
N ARG A 206 24.66 -28.51 15.90
CA ARG A 206 25.76 -28.39 14.93
C ARG A 206 25.27 -28.44 13.51
N TYR A 207 25.94 -27.68 12.66
CA TYR A 207 25.72 -27.66 11.23
C TYR A 207 26.45 -28.83 10.56
N PRO A 208 25.74 -29.77 9.91
CA PRO A 208 26.36 -30.88 9.17
C PRO A 208 27.00 -30.36 7.87
N CYS A 209 28.04 -31.05 7.41
CA CYS A 209 28.57 -30.83 6.06
C CYS A 209 27.48 -31.05 5.00
N ARG A 210 27.42 -30.17 3.99
CA ARG A 210 26.41 -30.25 2.91
C ARG A 210 26.67 -31.37 1.90
N PHE A 211 27.86 -31.99 1.93
CA PHE A 211 28.22 -33.09 1.04
C PHE A 211 27.52 -34.41 1.45
N PRO A 212 26.80 -35.09 0.53
CA PRO A 212 26.07 -36.32 0.85
C PRO A 212 26.97 -37.40 1.47
N GLY A 213 26.63 -37.85 2.68
CA GLY A 213 27.35 -38.92 3.38
C GLY A 213 28.59 -38.47 4.19
N CYS A 214 28.88 -37.17 4.26
CA CYS A 214 29.98 -36.67 5.09
C CYS A 214 29.59 -36.62 6.59
N PRO A 215 30.38 -37.21 7.51
CA PRO A 215 30.06 -37.23 8.95
C PRO A 215 30.46 -35.94 9.70
N SER A 216 31.15 -35.00 9.03
CA SER A 216 31.66 -33.78 9.66
C SER A 216 30.53 -32.83 10.05
N SER A 217 30.65 -32.22 11.23
CA SER A 217 29.73 -31.19 11.72
C SER A 217 30.46 -30.05 12.44
N PHE A 218 29.89 -28.86 12.37
CA PHE A 218 30.51 -27.61 12.79
C PHE A 218 29.64 -26.85 13.76
N LYS A 219 30.24 -26.14 14.72
CA LYS A 219 29.51 -25.34 15.71
C LYS A 219 28.84 -24.10 15.11
N HIS A 220 29.40 -23.57 14.03
CA HIS A 220 28.90 -22.38 13.34
C HIS A 220 28.85 -22.64 11.83
N ASP A 221 27.82 -22.13 11.15
CA ASP A 221 27.77 -22.06 9.69
C ASP A 221 28.69 -20.91 9.22
N GLY A 222 29.97 -21.22 9.01
CA GLY A 222 30.97 -20.20 8.69
C GLY A 222 32.22 -20.78 8.05
N ALA A 223 33.29 -19.98 8.02
CA ALA A 223 34.50 -20.26 7.24
C ALA A 223 35.13 -21.66 7.45
N HIS A 224 35.04 -22.23 8.66
CA HIS A 224 35.56 -23.57 8.94
C HIS A 224 34.76 -24.70 8.28
N ARG A 225 33.43 -24.57 8.24
CA ARG A 225 32.54 -25.50 7.53
C ARG A 225 32.80 -25.40 6.02
N MET A 226 32.82 -24.17 5.51
CA MET A 226 33.06 -23.89 4.09
C MET A 226 34.42 -24.41 3.61
N ARG A 227 35.48 -24.19 4.39
CA ARG A 227 36.82 -24.68 4.05
C ARG A 227 36.89 -26.20 4.01
N HIS A 228 36.15 -26.89 4.89
CA HIS A 228 36.03 -28.34 4.83
C HIS A 228 35.22 -28.80 3.63
N GLU A 229 34.11 -28.12 3.32
CA GLU A 229 33.25 -28.44 2.18
C GLU A 229 34.01 -28.35 0.85
N LEU A 230 34.94 -27.40 0.71
CA LEU A 230 35.86 -27.25 -0.43
C LEU A 230 36.88 -28.39 -0.59
N THR A 231 37.01 -29.30 0.39
CA THR A 231 37.89 -30.48 0.28
C THR A 231 37.21 -31.68 -0.41
N HIS A 232 35.89 -31.62 -0.62
CA HIS A 232 35.16 -32.65 -1.37
C HIS A 232 35.24 -32.40 -2.88
N ASP A 233 35.17 -33.47 -3.67
CA ASP A 233 35.17 -33.42 -5.14
C ASP A 233 33.98 -34.21 -5.73
N PRO A 234 33.02 -33.55 -6.41
CA PRO A 234 32.91 -32.09 -6.53
C PRO A 234 32.54 -31.46 -5.18
N PRO A 235 32.92 -30.19 -4.93
CA PRO A 235 32.47 -29.48 -3.74
C PRO A 235 30.93 -29.45 -3.72
N PRO A 236 30.31 -29.59 -2.54
CA PRO A 236 28.86 -29.60 -2.44
C PRO A 236 28.27 -28.31 -2.99
N THR A 237 27.14 -28.43 -3.70
CA THR A 237 26.41 -27.27 -4.20
C THR A 237 25.91 -26.46 -3.01
N ILE A 238 26.59 -25.36 -2.73
CA ILE A 238 26.12 -24.34 -1.80
C ILE A 238 24.92 -23.70 -2.49
N PRO A 239 23.71 -23.68 -1.88
CA PRO A 239 22.68 -22.78 -2.34
C PRO A 239 23.32 -21.41 -2.36
N GLU A 240 23.44 -20.79 -3.54
CA GLU A 240 23.90 -19.42 -3.62
C GLU A 240 23.02 -18.65 -2.65
N GLU A 241 23.61 -18.09 -1.58
CA GLU A 241 22.97 -16.95 -0.95
C GLU A 241 22.64 -16.02 -2.11
N PRO A 242 21.40 -15.50 -2.22
CA PRO A 242 21.08 -14.56 -3.28
C PRO A 242 22.15 -13.48 -3.22
N VAL A 243 23.11 -13.57 -4.16
CA VAL A 243 24.19 -12.62 -4.23
C VAL A 243 23.44 -11.36 -4.55
N LEU A 244 23.43 -10.43 -3.60
CA LEU A 244 22.94 -9.08 -3.82
C LEU A 244 23.76 -8.56 -4.98
N VAL A 245 23.20 -8.66 -6.18
CA VAL A 245 23.83 -8.20 -7.40
C VAL A 245 24.13 -6.74 -7.15
N ASN A 246 25.43 -6.47 -7.10
CA ASN A 246 26.06 -5.19 -6.84
C ASN A 246 25.11 -4.00 -7.02
N THR A 247 24.94 -3.23 -5.95
CA THR A 247 24.69 -1.80 -6.12
C THR A 247 25.66 -1.32 -7.19
N VAL A 248 25.10 -0.79 -8.29
CA VAL A 248 25.85 -0.39 -9.48
C VAL A 248 27.15 0.29 -9.01
N PRO A 249 28.34 -0.24 -9.37
CA PRO A 249 29.59 0.37 -8.95
C PRO A 249 29.56 1.83 -9.37
N ASP A 250 29.79 2.76 -8.43
CA ASP A 250 30.00 4.15 -8.79
C ASP A 250 31.23 4.19 -9.71
N PRO A 251 31.09 4.54 -11.00
CA PRO A 251 32.21 4.56 -11.93
C PRO A 251 33.29 5.58 -11.53
N THR A 252 32.99 6.43 -10.54
CA THR A 252 33.89 7.45 -10.00
C THR A 252 34.51 7.08 -8.66
N ASP A 253 34.18 5.92 -8.09
CA ASP A 253 34.82 5.45 -6.86
C ASP A 253 36.26 5.01 -7.15
N GLN A 254 37.19 5.92 -6.85
CA GLN A 254 38.64 5.71 -6.97
C GLN A 254 39.24 5.20 -5.65
N ASN A 255 38.42 4.84 -4.65
CA ASN A 255 38.94 4.43 -3.35
C ASN A 255 39.68 3.08 -3.48
N PRO A 256 40.99 3.03 -3.18
CA PRO A 256 41.78 1.80 -3.27
C PRO A 256 41.48 0.80 -2.14
N GLU A 257 40.69 1.19 -1.13
CA GLU A 257 40.28 0.30 -0.04
C GLU A 257 39.24 -0.73 -0.51
N PRO A 258 39.27 -1.97 0.02
CA PRO A 258 38.24 -2.95 -0.28
C PRO A 258 36.86 -2.42 0.12
N LYS A 259 35.89 -2.48 -0.80
CA LYS A 259 34.50 -2.10 -0.53
C LYS A 259 33.95 -2.95 0.63
N ASP A 260 33.47 -2.30 1.69
CA ASP A 260 32.84 -2.99 2.81
C ASP A 260 31.38 -3.28 2.46
N ASP A 261 31.18 -4.38 1.73
CA ASP A 261 29.86 -4.82 1.26
C ASP A 261 28.88 -5.06 2.43
N VAL A 262 29.39 -5.39 3.62
CA VAL A 262 28.59 -5.59 4.83
C VAL A 262 28.07 -4.25 5.36
N PHE A 263 28.94 -3.25 5.45
CA PHE A 263 28.55 -1.90 5.84
C PHE A 263 27.53 -1.29 4.85
N ASP A 264 27.78 -1.42 3.55
CA ASP A 264 26.89 -0.89 2.50
C ASP A 264 25.51 -1.56 2.54
N TYR A 265 25.47 -2.89 2.72
CA TYR A 265 24.22 -3.62 2.89
C TYR A 265 23.43 -3.12 4.10
N HIS A 266 24.09 -2.98 5.26
CA HIS A 266 23.42 -2.48 6.47
C HIS A 266 22.93 -1.06 6.30
N CYS A 267 23.66 -0.18 5.60
CA CYS A 267 23.20 1.16 5.28
C CYS A 267 21.96 1.13 4.37
N GLY A 268 21.97 0.29 3.33
CA GLY A 268 20.82 0.11 2.43
C GLY A 268 19.58 -0.42 3.17
N PHE A 269 19.75 -1.45 4.00
CA PHE A 269 18.70 -2.01 4.84
C PHE A 269 18.11 -0.94 5.78
N MET A 270 18.97 -0.20 6.49
CA MET A 270 18.53 0.83 7.42
C MET A 270 17.77 1.96 6.70
N ASN A 271 18.24 2.39 5.53
CA ASN A 271 17.53 3.39 4.72
C ASN A 271 16.13 2.91 4.33
N MET A 272 15.99 1.66 3.87
CA MET A 272 14.68 1.10 3.51
C MET A 272 13.76 0.93 4.72
N ALA A 273 14.29 0.43 5.84
CA ALA A 273 13.53 0.27 7.07
C ALA A 273 13.01 1.61 7.61
N LEU A 274 13.86 2.65 7.58
CA LEU A 274 13.47 4.01 7.98
C LEU A 274 12.45 4.62 7.01
N LEU A 275 12.60 4.39 5.71
CA LEU A 275 11.64 4.86 4.70
C LEU A 275 10.25 4.25 4.92
N LEU A 276 10.17 2.94 5.12
CA LEU A 276 8.92 2.24 5.43
C LEU A 276 8.32 2.71 6.76
N ARG A 277 9.16 2.86 7.80
CA ARG A 277 8.71 3.40 9.08
C ARG A 277 8.16 4.82 8.93
N ASN A 278 8.80 5.66 8.12
CA ASN A 278 8.33 7.02 7.84
C ASN A 278 7.00 7.03 7.09
N PHE A 279 6.82 6.16 6.12
CA PHE A 279 5.56 6.01 5.39
C PHE A 279 4.42 5.59 6.32
N MET A 280 4.64 4.57 7.17
CA MET A 280 3.64 4.12 8.14
C MET A 280 3.31 5.18 9.19
N ASP A 281 4.32 5.89 9.68
CA ASP A 281 4.13 6.99 10.62
C ASP A 281 3.35 8.14 9.98
N ALA A 282 3.67 8.48 8.72
CA ALA A 282 2.94 9.49 7.97
C ALA A 282 1.46 9.11 7.80
N ILE A 283 1.14 7.84 7.50
CA ILE A 283 -0.26 7.36 7.46
C ILE A 283 -0.94 7.57 8.82
N LYS A 284 -0.29 7.19 9.93
CA LYS A 284 -0.85 7.34 11.29
C LYS A 284 -1.11 8.80 11.67
N GLU A 285 -0.22 9.71 11.26
CA GLU A 285 -0.41 11.15 11.47
C GLU A 285 -1.41 11.78 10.49
N GLY A 286 -1.72 11.12 9.37
CA GLY A 286 -2.48 11.71 8.26
C GLY A 286 -1.65 12.71 7.44
N ASP A 287 -0.32 12.57 7.46
CA ASP A 287 0.59 13.49 6.78
C ASP A 287 0.73 13.13 5.29
N GLY A 288 -0.17 13.71 4.48
CA GLY A 288 -0.20 13.52 3.03
C GLY A 288 1.09 13.93 2.32
N GLU A 289 1.75 14.99 2.76
CA GLU A 289 3.01 15.46 2.15
C GLU A 289 4.16 14.49 2.39
N ARG A 290 4.27 13.95 3.62
CA ARG A 290 5.23 12.90 3.93
C ARG A 290 4.94 11.61 3.16
N ILE A 291 3.67 11.24 3.01
CA ILE A 291 3.26 10.10 2.19
C ILE A 291 3.74 10.28 0.74
N VAL A 292 3.44 11.42 0.11
CA VAL A 292 3.86 11.72 -1.27
C VAL A 292 5.38 11.73 -1.42
N ARG A 293 6.11 12.26 -0.44
CA ARG A 293 7.57 12.22 -0.42
C ARG A 293 8.11 10.78 -0.40
N CYS A 294 7.53 9.91 0.43
CA CYS A 294 7.87 8.49 0.46
C CYS A 294 7.53 7.80 -0.87
N ILE A 295 6.38 8.12 -1.50
CA ILE A 295 5.98 7.61 -2.82
C ILE A 295 7.04 7.92 -3.88
N LYS A 296 7.58 9.14 -3.92
CA LYS A 296 8.68 9.51 -4.84
C LYS A 296 9.93 8.65 -4.62
N MET A 297 10.26 8.33 -3.37
CA MET A 297 11.39 7.46 -3.06
C MET A 297 11.10 6.01 -3.46
N PHE A 298 9.91 5.49 -3.15
CA PHE A 298 9.51 4.12 -3.50
C PHE A 298 9.49 3.89 -5.01
N LEU A 299 9.07 4.88 -5.81
CA LEU A 299 9.13 4.83 -7.28
C LEU A 299 10.53 4.41 -7.78
N LEU A 300 11.59 4.98 -7.21
CA LEU A 300 12.97 4.65 -7.60
C LEU A 300 13.33 3.20 -7.25
N HIS A 301 12.92 2.74 -6.06
CA HIS A 301 13.19 1.38 -5.61
C HIS A 301 12.44 0.34 -6.45
N PHE A 302 11.15 0.58 -6.74
CA PHE A 302 10.34 -0.29 -7.59
C PHE A 302 10.87 -0.32 -9.02
N LYS A 303 11.38 0.81 -9.53
CA LYS A 303 12.00 0.87 -10.85
C LYS A 303 13.30 0.09 -10.91
N GLN A 304 14.11 0.15 -9.85
CA GLN A 304 15.39 -0.55 -9.76
C GLN A 304 15.23 -2.07 -9.61
N ASP A 305 14.23 -2.53 -8.84
CA ASP A 305 13.90 -3.95 -8.66
C ASP A 305 13.51 -4.65 -9.98
N GLY A 306 13.02 -3.87 -10.95
CA GLY A 306 12.75 -4.36 -12.30
C GLY A 306 11.45 -5.16 -12.39
N SER A 307 11.48 -6.33 -13.02
CA SER A 307 10.27 -7.07 -13.41
C SER A 307 9.39 -7.48 -12.23
N GLY A 308 9.96 -7.62 -11.02
CA GLY A 308 9.22 -7.95 -9.79
C GLY A 308 8.30 -6.84 -9.29
N SER A 309 8.62 -5.58 -9.61
CA SER A 309 7.93 -4.40 -9.05
C SER A 309 7.46 -3.38 -10.10
N THR A 310 7.50 -3.71 -11.40
CA THR A 310 7.01 -2.83 -12.48
C THR A 310 5.60 -2.30 -12.20
N LYS A 311 4.70 -3.15 -11.70
CA LYS A 311 3.33 -2.76 -11.33
C LYS A 311 3.33 -1.60 -10.33
N TYR A 312 4.06 -1.74 -9.22
CA TYR A 312 4.17 -0.71 -8.18
C TYR A 312 4.87 0.56 -8.66
N SER A 313 5.84 0.42 -9.58
CA SER A 313 6.48 1.59 -10.20
C SER A 313 5.49 2.41 -11.05
N LEU A 314 4.60 1.74 -11.78
CA LEU A 314 3.56 2.39 -12.58
C LEU A 314 2.48 3.00 -11.69
N GLU A 315 2.05 2.30 -10.65
CA GLU A 315 1.13 2.82 -9.63
C GLU A 315 1.69 4.09 -8.97
N ALA A 316 2.96 4.08 -8.55
CA ALA A 316 3.63 5.23 -7.93
C ALA A 316 3.70 6.42 -8.89
N LEU A 317 4.10 6.15 -10.13
CA LEU A 317 4.21 7.19 -11.14
C LEU A 317 2.85 7.78 -11.50
N TYR A 318 1.83 6.94 -11.66
CA TYR A 318 0.46 7.37 -11.95
C TYR A 318 -0.11 8.22 -10.82
N HIS A 319 0.13 7.82 -9.57
CA HIS A 319 -0.25 8.63 -8.40
C HIS A 319 0.38 10.02 -8.44
N LEU A 320 1.66 10.12 -8.81
CA LEU A 320 2.35 11.40 -8.94
C LEU A 320 1.84 12.21 -10.14
N PHE A 321 1.47 11.57 -11.25
CA PHE A 321 0.81 12.25 -12.38
C PHE A 321 -0.53 12.85 -11.98
N GLN A 322 -1.34 12.11 -11.19
CA GLN A 322 -2.59 12.65 -10.64
C GLN A 322 -2.34 13.91 -9.82
N LEU A 323 -1.38 13.88 -8.90
CA LEU A 323 -1.13 14.99 -7.98
C LEU A 323 -0.52 16.24 -8.62
N PHE A 324 0.35 16.08 -9.61
CA PHE A 324 1.15 17.19 -10.14
C PHE A 324 0.74 17.64 -11.54
N ALA A 325 -0.17 16.94 -12.20
CA ALA A 325 -0.61 17.28 -13.54
C ALA A 325 -2.12 17.08 -13.76
N LEU A 326 -2.61 15.85 -13.57
CA LEU A 326 -3.90 15.42 -14.13
C LEU A 326 -5.13 15.86 -13.35
N LEU A 327 -5.01 16.03 -12.03
CA LEU A 327 -6.10 16.49 -11.18
C LEU A 327 -6.14 18.00 -11.09
N SER A 328 -7.30 18.56 -10.75
CA SER A 328 -7.44 19.97 -10.38
C SER A 328 -6.74 20.27 -9.05
N PRO A 329 -6.46 21.55 -8.73
CA PRO A 329 -5.91 21.93 -7.44
C PRO A 329 -6.75 21.42 -6.26
N ARG A 330 -8.07 21.47 -6.36
CA ARG A 330 -9.00 20.94 -5.35
C ARG A 330 -8.88 19.43 -5.20
N GLU A 331 -8.90 18.70 -6.31
CA GLU A 331 -8.85 17.24 -6.32
C GLU A 331 -7.50 16.71 -5.82
N ALA A 332 -6.40 17.39 -6.16
CA ALA A 332 -5.08 17.04 -5.67
C ALA A 332 -4.96 17.27 -4.16
N GLU A 333 -5.42 18.42 -3.63
CA GLU A 333 -5.44 18.66 -2.18
C GLU A 333 -6.31 17.61 -1.46
N ARG A 334 -7.45 17.22 -2.04
CA ARG A 334 -8.28 16.12 -1.53
C ARG A 334 -7.50 14.80 -1.49
N LEU A 335 -6.83 14.43 -2.58
CA LEU A 335 -6.05 13.18 -2.67
C LEU A 335 -4.87 13.16 -1.69
N ILE A 336 -4.22 14.29 -1.45
CA ILE A 336 -3.10 14.37 -0.50
C ILE A 336 -3.61 14.16 0.93
N TRP A 337 -4.71 14.77 1.33
CA TRP A 337 -5.06 14.90 2.75
C TRP A 337 -6.23 14.05 3.25
N ASN A 338 -7.11 13.58 2.36
CA ASN A 338 -8.29 12.77 2.74
C ASN A 338 -8.13 11.28 2.41
N ARG A 339 -6.89 10.78 2.37
CA ARG A 339 -6.55 9.38 2.03
C ARG A 339 -6.52 8.40 3.20
N ALA A 340 -6.60 8.91 4.42
CA ALA A 340 -6.61 8.12 5.64
C ALA A 340 -7.89 8.35 6.45
N VAL A 341 -8.28 7.33 7.22
CA VAL A 341 -9.49 7.25 8.04
C VAL A 341 -9.08 7.14 9.51
N ASN A 342 -9.68 7.92 10.39
CA ASN A 342 -9.43 7.84 11.82
C ASN A 342 -10.70 7.40 12.55
N ASN A 343 -10.78 6.13 12.93
CA ASN A 343 -11.95 5.61 13.62
C ASN A 343 -11.97 5.94 15.12
N LYS A 344 -10.83 6.35 15.70
CA LYS A 344 -10.66 6.57 17.15
C LYS A 344 -10.83 8.03 17.57
N GLY A 345 -10.49 8.99 16.71
CA GLY A 345 -10.50 10.41 17.04
C GLY A 345 -9.32 10.85 17.93
N CYS A 346 -8.15 10.23 17.75
CA CYS A 346 -6.90 10.61 18.42
C CYS A 346 -5.75 10.88 17.44
N PRO A 347 -4.73 11.67 17.84
CA PRO A 347 -3.48 11.80 17.08
C PRO A 347 -2.81 10.43 16.87
N GLY A 348 -2.16 10.22 15.72
CA GLY A 348 -1.49 8.95 15.41
C GLY A 348 -2.43 7.74 15.22
N CYS A 349 -3.75 7.95 15.11
CA CYS A 349 -4.76 6.90 15.04
C CYS A 349 -5.39 6.74 13.65
N ASN A 350 -4.83 7.38 12.64
CA ASN A 350 -5.26 7.20 11.26
C ASN A 350 -4.81 5.83 10.73
N VAL A 351 -5.66 5.21 9.91
CA VAL A 351 -5.36 4.04 9.09
C VAL A 351 -5.64 4.42 7.65
N ALA A 352 -4.93 3.83 6.71
CA ALA A 352 -5.21 4.14 5.31
C ALA A 352 -6.56 3.55 4.87
N MET A 353 -7.19 4.21 3.90
CA MET A 353 -8.60 3.97 3.54
C MET A 353 -8.86 2.57 2.98
N ASP A 354 -7.93 2.04 2.18
CA ASP A 354 -8.07 0.68 1.62
C ASP A 354 -7.95 -0.41 2.70
N LEU A 355 -7.09 -0.23 3.70
CA LEU A 355 -7.05 -1.11 4.87
C LEU A 355 -8.34 -1.02 5.72
N ALA A 356 -8.94 0.17 5.83
CA ALA A 356 -10.23 0.31 6.51
C ALA A 356 -11.34 -0.46 5.75
N LEU A 357 -11.36 -0.36 4.42
CA LEU A 357 -12.30 -1.08 3.57
C LEU A 357 -12.07 -2.60 3.62
N GLU A 358 -10.83 -3.06 3.69
CA GLU A 358 -10.49 -4.49 3.84
C GLU A 358 -11.08 -5.07 5.14
N HIS A 359 -10.96 -4.34 6.26
CA HIS A 359 -11.58 -4.75 7.53
C HIS A 359 -13.11 -4.85 7.41
N ASP A 360 -13.76 -3.89 6.75
CA ASP A 360 -15.21 -3.92 6.51
C ASP A 360 -15.60 -5.10 5.61
N ASN A 361 -14.81 -5.38 4.56
CA ASN A 361 -15.01 -6.53 3.69
C ASN A 361 -14.92 -7.85 4.46
N HIS A 362 -13.96 -7.98 5.38
CA HIS A 362 -13.84 -9.15 6.25
C HIS A 362 -15.08 -9.32 7.14
N LEU A 363 -15.53 -8.25 7.80
CA LEU A 363 -16.72 -8.27 8.64
C LEU A 363 -17.98 -8.69 7.86
N ILE A 364 -18.18 -8.09 6.68
CA ILE A 364 -19.32 -8.41 5.80
C ILE A 364 -19.28 -9.87 5.35
N LYS A 365 -18.11 -10.39 4.96
CA LYS A 365 -17.94 -11.80 4.57
C LYS A 365 -18.33 -12.74 5.70
N ASP A 366 -17.96 -12.41 6.94
CA ASP A 366 -18.32 -13.24 8.10
C ASP A 366 -19.82 -13.19 8.39
N ILE A 367 -20.46 -12.02 8.26
CA ILE A 367 -21.92 -11.88 8.38
C ILE A 367 -22.64 -12.74 7.32
N ILE A 368 -22.21 -12.65 6.06
CA ILE A 368 -22.81 -13.41 4.95
C ILE A 368 -22.66 -14.92 5.19
N ARG A 369 -21.48 -15.38 5.64
CA ARG A 369 -21.25 -16.80 5.98
C ARG A 369 -22.23 -17.29 7.04
N VAL A 370 -22.42 -16.54 8.13
CA VAL A 370 -23.37 -16.90 9.20
C VAL A 370 -24.81 -16.90 8.69
N TRP A 371 -25.18 -15.90 7.88
CA TRP A 371 -26.53 -15.80 7.33
C TRP A 371 -26.86 -16.97 6.40
N VAL A 372 -25.95 -17.31 5.47
CA VAL A 372 -26.11 -18.47 4.57
C VAL A 372 -26.24 -19.77 5.37
N GLN A 373 -25.42 -19.97 6.41
CA GLN A 373 -25.52 -21.15 7.27
C GLN A 373 -26.85 -21.23 8.01
N THR A 374 -27.37 -20.09 8.49
CA THR A 374 -28.64 -20.04 9.24
C THR A 374 -29.83 -20.25 8.32
N SER A 375 -29.82 -19.66 7.13
CA SER A 375 -30.84 -19.89 6.09
C SER A 375 -30.82 -21.34 5.61
N ALA A 376 -29.65 -21.93 5.38
CA ALA A 376 -29.53 -23.35 5.02
C ALA A 376 -30.07 -24.27 6.13
N LYS A 377 -29.76 -23.98 7.41
CA LYS A 377 -30.29 -24.72 8.56
C LYS A 377 -31.82 -24.61 8.66
N LYS A 378 -32.39 -23.42 8.43
CA LYS A 378 -33.85 -23.22 8.40
C LYS A 378 -34.51 -24.02 7.29
N VAL A 379 -33.98 -23.95 6.08
CA VAL A 379 -34.47 -24.73 4.93
C VAL A 379 -34.39 -26.23 5.24
N CYS A 380 -33.26 -26.73 5.73
CA CYS A 380 -33.14 -28.14 6.12
C CYS A 380 -34.10 -28.55 7.25
N ALA A 381 -34.37 -27.68 8.22
CA ALA A 381 -35.33 -27.95 9.29
C ALA A 381 -36.78 -27.97 8.78
N GLU A 382 -37.15 -27.06 7.87
CA GLU A 382 -38.46 -27.06 7.19
C GLU A 382 -38.65 -28.33 6.34
N TYR A 383 -37.63 -28.74 5.58
CA TYR A 383 -37.67 -30.00 4.81
C TYR A 383 -37.69 -31.25 5.70
N ALA A 384 -37.13 -31.19 6.91
CA ALA A 384 -37.13 -32.28 7.88
C ALA A 384 -38.37 -32.30 8.80
N GLY A 385 -39.30 -31.35 8.66
CA GLY A 385 -40.48 -31.23 9.52
C GLY A 385 -40.18 -30.87 10.97
N LEU A 386 -39.00 -30.30 11.25
CA LEU A 386 -38.57 -29.89 12.58
C LEU A 386 -38.88 -28.40 12.79
N SER A 387 -39.81 -28.09 13.70
CA SER A 387 -40.06 -26.73 14.17
C SER A 387 -38.85 -26.24 14.96
N LEU A 388 -38.08 -25.28 14.42
CA LEU A 388 -37.06 -24.56 15.17
C LEU A 388 -37.75 -23.52 16.08
N SER A 389 -37.78 -23.81 17.39
CA SER A 389 -38.23 -22.89 18.45
C SER A 389 -37.19 -21.84 18.79
#